data_AF-A0A7K4X2G3-F1
#
_entry.id   AF-A0A7K4X2G3-F1
#
_cell.length_a   1.000
_cell.length_b   1.000
_cell.length_c   1.000
_cell.angle_alpha   90.00
_cell.angle_beta   90.00
_cell.angle_gamma   90.00
#
_symmetry.space_group_name_H-M   'P 1'
#
loop_
_entity.id
_entity.type
_entity.pdbx_description
1 polymer ?
#
loop_
_entity_poly.entity_id
_entity_poly.type
_entity_poly.pdbx_seq_one_letter_code
_entity_poly.pdbx_strand_id
1 'polypeptide(L)'
;VPLGLPNAGKSSVMNALIGRSAVGVSRTPGHTRYFQTHFLTPTVRLCDCPGLVFPSRAPPELQVLAGVYPISQLQEPYTAVGYLGSRLALPPLLQLRPPSGPAWTAWDLCEAWAEKRGYRTARAARNDVYRAANALLRLAAEGRLRLCLRPPGFTEQRGEWRPPKNPD
;
A
#
# COMPACT_ATOMS: atom_id res chain seq x y z
N VAL A 1 9.97 -12.48 -19.00
CA VAL A 1 9.79 -12.79 -17.57
C VAL A 1 9.52 -11.49 -16.83
N PRO A 2 8.34 -11.27 -16.24
CA PRO A 2 8.07 -10.08 -15.43
C PRO A 2 8.82 -10.19 -14.09
N LEU A 3 9.82 -9.33 -13.87
CA LEU A 3 10.56 -9.23 -12.61
C LEU A 3 10.06 -8.01 -11.84
N GLY A 4 9.83 -8.15 -10.53
CA GLY A 4 9.40 -7.02 -9.70
C GLY A 4 8.88 -7.42 -8.32
N LEU A 5 8.69 -6.41 -7.47
CA LEU A 5 8.26 -6.55 -6.08
C LEU A 5 6.98 -7.39 -5.94
N PRO A 6 6.79 -8.11 -4.81
CA PRO A 6 5.52 -8.73 -4.48
C PRO A 6 4.36 -7.73 -4.61
N ASN A 7 3.18 -8.22 -5.03
CA ASN A 7 1.96 -7.42 -5.17
C ASN A 7 2.00 -6.25 -6.19
N ALA A 8 3.06 -6.10 -6.98
CA ALA A 8 3.14 -5.11 -8.07
C ALA A 8 2.24 -5.41 -9.29
N GLY A 9 1.28 -6.35 -9.18
CA GLY A 9 0.36 -6.69 -10.26
C GLY A 9 0.91 -7.61 -11.36
N LYS A 10 2.10 -8.22 -11.17
CA LYS A 10 2.74 -9.12 -12.16
C LYS A 10 1.79 -10.21 -12.69
N SER A 11 1.17 -10.97 -11.79
CA SER A 11 0.26 -12.06 -12.16
C SER A 11 -1.07 -11.55 -12.73
N SER A 12 -1.50 -10.34 -12.37
CA SER A 12 -2.66 -9.68 -12.99
C SER A 12 -2.39 -9.30 -14.45
N VAL A 13 -1.20 -8.76 -14.74
CA VAL A 13 -0.76 -8.48 -16.11
C VAL A 13 -0.65 -9.77 -16.93
N MET A 14 -0.14 -10.86 -16.34
CA MET A 14 -0.11 -12.16 -17.01
C MET A 14 -1.50 -12.70 -17.33
N ASN A 15 -2.44 -12.65 -16.39
CA ASN A 15 -3.81 -13.07 -16.66
C ASN A 15 -4.49 -12.21 -17.75
N ALA A 16 -4.21 -10.90 -17.79
CA ALA A 16 -4.69 -10.03 -18.86
C ALA A 16 -4.11 -10.41 -20.23
N LEU A 17 -2.82 -10.75 -20.30
CA LEU A 17 -2.16 -11.18 -21.54
C LEU A 17 -2.64 -12.56 -22.02
N ILE A 18 -2.87 -13.50 -21.10
CA ILE A 18 -3.32 -14.87 -21.42
C ILE A 18 -4.85 -14.88 -21.72
N GLY A 19 -5.60 -13.86 -21.30
CA GLY A 19 -7.05 -13.76 -21.53
C GLY A 19 -7.90 -14.72 -20.70
N ARG A 20 -7.29 -15.43 -19.74
CA ARG A 20 -7.95 -16.32 -18.77
C ARG A 20 -7.22 -16.30 -17.44
N SER A 21 -7.90 -16.72 -16.36
CA SER A 21 -7.31 -16.82 -15.02
C SER A 21 -6.38 -18.05 -14.90
N ALA A 22 -5.22 -18.00 -15.57
CA ALA A 22 -4.25 -19.08 -15.56
C ALA A 22 -3.35 -19.07 -14.31
N VAL A 23 -3.15 -17.90 -13.70
CA VAL A 23 -2.31 -17.72 -12.51
C VAL A 23 -3.18 -17.23 -11.35
N GLY A 24 -3.08 -17.89 -10.20
CA GLY A 24 -3.75 -17.44 -8.99
C GLY A 24 -3.22 -16.07 -8.54
N VAL A 25 -4.12 -15.09 -8.42
CA VAL A 25 -3.81 -13.75 -7.92
C VAL A 25 -4.19 -13.66 -6.45
N SER A 26 -3.27 -13.12 -5.63
CA SER A 26 -3.56 -12.78 -4.25
C SER A 26 -2.93 -11.44 -3.90
N ARG A 27 -3.54 -10.79 -2.91
CA ARG A 27 -3.08 -9.52 -2.34
C ARG A 27 -2.06 -9.72 -1.23
N THR A 28 -1.81 -10.97 -0.82
CA THR A 28 -0.82 -11.31 0.20
C THR A 28 0.53 -11.58 -0.47
N PRO A 29 1.64 -11.00 0.04
CA PRO A 29 2.97 -11.33 -0.43
C PRO A 29 3.24 -12.84 -0.38
N GLY A 30 3.99 -13.37 -1.36
CA GLY A 30 4.40 -14.78 -1.38
C GLY A 30 3.38 -15.76 -1.98
N HIS A 31 2.41 -15.29 -2.76
CA HIS A 31 1.43 -16.15 -3.42
C HIS A 31 2.02 -16.98 -4.58
N THR A 32 2.76 -16.35 -5.49
CA THR A 32 3.53 -17.06 -6.51
C THR A 32 4.78 -17.64 -5.85
N ARG A 33 4.79 -18.96 -5.59
CA ARG A 33 5.88 -19.66 -4.88
C ARG A 33 6.87 -20.35 -5.81
N TYR A 34 6.46 -20.66 -7.04
CA TYR A 34 7.25 -21.44 -7.98
C TYR A 34 7.32 -20.74 -9.33
N PHE A 35 8.42 -20.96 -10.05
CA PHE A 35 8.56 -20.55 -11.44
C PHE A 35 7.57 -21.35 -12.31
N GLN A 36 6.74 -20.66 -13.09
CA GLN A 36 5.73 -21.30 -13.94
C GLN A 36 5.87 -20.80 -15.37
N THR A 37 5.68 -21.69 -16.35
CA THR A 37 5.72 -21.33 -17.77
C THR A 37 4.36 -21.58 -18.42
N HIS A 38 3.83 -20.58 -19.08
CA HIS A 38 2.57 -20.59 -19.82
C HIS A 38 2.84 -20.31 -21.29
N PHE A 39 2.28 -21.13 -22.18
CA PHE A 39 2.32 -20.87 -23.61
C PHE A 39 1.22 -19.88 -23.98
N LEU A 40 1.59 -18.75 -24.56
CA LEU A 40 0.66 -17.76 -25.12
C LEU A 40 0.30 -18.14 -26.56
N THR A 41 1.30 -18.58 -27.31
CA THR A 41 1.19 -19.18 -28.65
C THR A 41 2.13 -20.39 -28.72
N PRO A 42 2.07 -21.22 -29.78
CA PRO A 42 3.02 -22.33 -29.95
C PRO A 42 4.51 -21.88 -29.97
N THR A 43 4.77 -20.61 -30.28
CA THR A 43 6.11 -20.03 -30.39
C THR A 43 6.47 -19.11 -29.22
N VAL A 44 5.50 -18.58 -28.46
CA VAL A 44 5.72 -17.59 -27.39
C VAL A 44 5.37 -18.17 -26.03
N ARG A 45 6.34 -18.10 -25.10
CA ARG A 45 6.21 -18.53 -23.71
C ARG A 45 6.30 -17.34 -22.76
N LEU A 46 5.35 -17.27 -21.84
CA LEU A 46 5.36 -16.38 -20.69
C LEU A 46 5.82 -17.18 -19.47
N CYS A 47 6.77 -16.64 -18.71
CA CYS A 47 7.16 -17.25 -17.44
C CYS A 47 6.81 -16.32 -16.28
N ASP A 48 6.07 -16.84 -15.29
CA ASP A 48 5.83 -16.20 -14.00
C ASP A 48 6.95 -16.59 -13.03
N CYS A 49 7.44 -15.61 -12.28
CA CYS A 49 8.45 -15.78 -11.26
C CYS A 49 7.87 -15.37 -9.90
N PRO A 50 8.32 -16.01 -8.80
CA PRO A 50 8.02 -15.51 -7.47
C PRO A 50 8.46 -14.04 -7.35
N GLY A 51 7.69 -13.26 -6.59
CA GLY A 51 8.05 -11.86 -6.32
C GLY A 51 9.38 -11.81 -5.59
N LEU A 52 10.38 -11.17 -6.20
CA LEU A 52 11.70 -11.04 -5.62
C LEU A 52 11.75 -9.77 -4.77
N VAL A 53 12.17 -9.91 -3.50
CA VAL A 53 12.43 -8.79 -2.61
C VAL A 53 13.94 -8.67 -2.48
N PHE A 54 14.50 -7.60 -3.05
CA PHE A 54 15.89 -7.24 -2.78
C PHE A 54 15.99 -6.55 -1.41
N PRO A 55 17.11 -6.69 -0.67
CA PRO A 55 17.35 -5.90 0.52
C PRO A 55 17.30 -4.42 0.15
N SER A 56 16.24 -3.76 0.60
CA SER A 56 15.96 -2.37 0.24
C SER A 56 16.53 -1.44 1.30
N ARG A 57 17.14 -0.34 0.87
CA ARG A 57 17.52 0.79 1.74
C ARG A 57 16.33 1.68 2.11
N ALA A 58 15.13 1.37 1.61
CA ALA A 58 13.94 2.13 1.93
C ALA A 58 13.53 1.96 3.39
N PRO A 59 12.92 2.99 4.01
CA PRO A 59 12.37 2.88 5.36
C PRO A 59 11.39 1.70 5.49
N PRO A 60 11.38 0.95 6.60
CA PRO A 60 10.49 -0.19 6.80
C PRO A 60 9.00 0.14 6.56
N GLU A 61 8.57 1.35 6.92
CA GLU A 61 7.20 1.85 6.74
C GLU A 61 6.83 1.92 5.26
N LEU A 62 7.76 2.37 4.43
CA LEU A 62 7.55 2.43 2.99
C LEU A 62 7.49 1.02 2.39
N GLN A 63 8.28 0.07 2.90
CA GLN A 63 8.24 -1.33 2.47
C GLN A 63 6.89 -1.98 2.83
N VAL A 64 6.31 -1.65 3.99
CA VAL A 64 4.95 -2.04 4.38
C VAL A 64 3.92 -1.47 3.42
N LEU A 65 3.96 -0.16 3.15
CA LEU A 65 3.01 0.52 2.26
C LEU A 65 3.13 0.07 0.81
N ALA A 66 4.33 -0.36 0.38
CA ALA A 66 4.57 -0.97 -0.92
C ALA A 66 4.11 -2.44 -1.01
N GLY A 67 3.56 -3.01 0.06
CA GLY A 67 3.07 -4.39 0.09
C GLY A 67 4.19 -5.43 0.02
N VAL A 68 5.41 -5.08 0.42
CA VAL A 68 6.54 -6.02 0.54
C VAL A 68 6.37 -6.89 1.78
N TYR A 69 5.99 -6.26 2.91
CA TYR A 69 5.68 -6.96 4.16
C TYR A 69 4.17 -7.14 4.34
N PRO A 70 3.71 -8.33 4.77
CA PRO A 70 2.30 -8.56 5.02
C PRO A 70 1.82 -7.78 6.25
N ILE A 71 0.82 -6.91 6.04
CA ILE A 71 0.23 -6.06 7.09
C ILE A 71 -0.23 -6.89 8.31
N SER A 72 -0.73 -8.11 8.08
CA SER A 72 -1.21 -9.00 9.16
C SER A 72 -0.13 -9.52 10.10
N GLN A 73 1.15 -9.44 9.74
CA GLN A 73 2.27 -9.91 10.56
C GLN A 73 2.98 -8.76 11.29
N LEU A 74 2.54 -7.52 11.09
CA LEU A 74 3.12 -6.36 11.76
C LEU A 74 2.76 -6.40 13.24
N GLN A 75 3.76 -6.44 14.11
CA GLN A 75 3.57 -6.31 15.56
C GLN A 75 3.13 -4.89 15.94
N GLU A 76 3.67 -3.90 15.23
CA GLU A 76 3.49 -2.48 15.53
C GLU A 76 3.13 -1.74 14.23
N PRO A 77 1.84 -1.54 13.93
CA PRO A 77 1.39 -0.89 12.69
C PRO A 77 1.37 0.65 12.78
N TYR A 78 1.56 1.24 13.96
CA TYR A 78 1.32 2.66 14.20
C TYR A 78 2.40 3.53 13.56
N THR A 79 3.67 3.11 13.58
CA THR A 79 4.76 3.82 12.89
C THR A 79 4.48 3.97 11.40
N ALA A 80 3.98 2.92 10.74
CA ALA A 80 3.60 2.98 9.32
C ALA A 80 2.39 3.90 9.07
N VAL A 81 1.42 3.94 9.99
CA VAL A 81 0.31 4.91 9.92
C VAL A 81 0.80 6.34 10.14
N GLY A 82 1.73 6.57 11.07
CA GLY A 82 2.37 7.87 11.28
C GLY A 82 3.13 8.34 10.04
N TYR A 83 3.87 7.44 9.40
CA TYR A 83 4.53 7.72 8.13
C TYR A 83 3.53 8.12 7.03
N LEU A 84 2.39 7.43 6.96
CA LEU A 84 1.30 7.78 6.04
C LEU A 84 0.68 9.15 6.38
N GLY A 85 0.38 9.41 7.65
CA GLY A 85 -0.20 10.67 8.14
C GLY A 85 0.72 11.88 8.03
N SER A 86 2.03 11.68 8.04
CA SER A 86 3.00 12.76 7.79
C SER A 86 3.04 13.23 6.32
N ARG A 87 2.56 12.39 5.39
CA ARG A 87 2.61 12.66 3.94
C ARG A 87 1.24 12.92 3.31
N LEU A 88 0.19 12.42 3.95
CA LEU A 88 -1.19 12.62 3.55
C LEU A 88 -1.93 13.36 4.65
N ALA A 89 -2.73 14.36 4.29
CA ALA A 89 -3.66 15.00 5.20
C ALA A 89 -4.83 14.03 5.51
N LEU A 90 -4.56 12.97 6.29
CA LEU A 90 -5.53 11.92 6.60
C LEU A 90 -6.78 12.44 7.30
N PRO A 91 -6.72 13.39 8.26
CA PRO A 91 -7.91 13.88 8.93
C PRO A 91 -9.00 14.43 8.02
N PRO A 92 -8.73 15.37 7.08
CA PRO A 92 -9.76 15.82 6.15
C PRO A 92 -10.14 14.74 5.13
N LEU A 93 -9.18 13.94 4.64
CA LEU A 93 -9.46 12.87 3.66
C LEU A 93 -10.41 11.80 4.20
N LEU A 94 -10.25 11.46 5.47
CA LEU A 94 -11.07 10.45 6.15
C LEU A 94 -12.21 11.07 6.95
N GLN A 95 -12.34 12.41 6.95
CA GLN A 95 -13.30 13.19 7.76
C GLN A 95 -13.31 12.68 9.23
N LEU A 96 -12.13 12.75 9.86
CA LEU A 96 -11.93 12.34 11.24
C LEU A 96 -12.31 13.49 12.19
N ARG A 97 -12.81 13.13 13.38
CA ARG A 97 -12.98 14.10 14.45
C ARG A 97 -11.61 14.51 15.01
N PRO A 98 -11.38 15.80 15.30
CA PRO A 98 -10.11 16.26 15.84
C PRO A 98 -9.83 15.60 17.19
N PRO A 99 -8.55 15.33 17.50
CA PRO A 99 -8.16 14.82 18.80
C PRO A 99 -8.38 15.87 19.89
N SER A 100 -8.39 15.42 21.14
CA SER A 100 -8.42 16.31 22.31
C SER A 100 -7.11 17.08 22.51
N GLY A 101 -6.01 16.57 21.96
CA GLY A 101 -4.68 17.17 22.05
C GLY A 101 -4.39 18.24 20.98
N PRO A 102 -3.28 18.99 21.13
CA PRO A 102 -2.94 20.10 20.23
C PRO A 102 -2.48 19.65 18.83
N ALA A 103 -2.05 18.39 18.67
CA ALA A 103 -1.51 17.88 17.41
C ALA A 103 -1.98 16.44 17.14
N TRP A 104 -2.04 16.09 15.86
CA TRP A 104 -2.35 14.73 15.42
C TRP A 104 -1.17 13.80 15.62
N THR A 105 -1.37 12.74 16.41
CA THR A 105 -0.44 11.61 16.49
C THR A 105 -0.91 10.42 15.67
N ALA A 106 -0.03 9.45 15.43
CA ALA A 106 -0.41 8.17 14.82
C ALA A 106 -1.50 7.45 15.63
N TRP A 107 -1.45 7.56 16.96
CA TRP A 107 -2.46 7.00 17.85
C TRP A 107 -3.81 7.68 17.66
N ASP A 108 -3.85 9.02 17.66
CA ASP A 108 -5.07 9.80 17.47
C ASP A 108 -5.74 9.51 16.13
N LEU A 109 -4.94 9.36 15.07
CA LEU A 109 -5.43 8.98 13.74
C LEU A 109 -6.14 7.63 13.78
N CYS A 110 -5.52 6.64 14.44
CA CYS A 110 -6.09 5.31 14.57
C CYS A 110 -7.31 5.30 15.51
N GLU A 111 -7.30 6.05 16.59
CA GLU A 111 -8.40 6.15 17.54
C GLU A 111 -9.62 6.82 16.90
N ALA A 112 -9.44 7.98 16.26
CA ALA A 112 -10.51 8.67 15.55
C ALA A 112 -11.09 7.80 14.41
N TRP A 113 -10.26 7.00 13.73
CA TRP A 113 -10.71 6.04 12.74
C TRP A 113 -11.49 4.87 13.36
N ALA A 114 -11.01 4.32 14.48
CA ALA A 114 -11.69 3.27 15.22
C ALA A 114 -13.08 3.73 15.66
N GLU A 115 -13.16 4.94 16.22
CA GLU A 115 -14.41 5.54 16.68
C GLU A 115 -15.40 5.74 15.51
N LYS A 116 -14.92 6.29 14.39
CA LYS A 116 -15.73 6.49 13.18
C LYS A 116 -16.27 5.17 12.60
N ARG A 117 -15.48 4.10 12.66
CA ARG A 117 -15.86 2.76 12.15
C ARG A 117 -16.61 1.91 13.17
N GLY A 118 -16.75 2.37 14.42
CA GLY A 118 -17.33 1.60 15.51
C GLY A 118 -16.48 0.39 15.92
N TYR A 119 -15.16 0.43 15.69
CA TYR A 119 -14.26 -0.64 16.11
C TYR A 119 -14.07 -0.59 17.62
N ARG A 120 -14.59 -1.61 18.31
CA ARG A 120 -14.47 -1.74 19.76
C ARG A 120 -13.85 -3.07 20.16
N THR A 121 -13.06 -3.03 21.22
CA THR A 121 -12.50 -4.21 21.86
C THR A 121 -13.60 -5.00 22.59
N ALA A 122 -13.55 -6.33 22.47
CA ALA A 122 -14.59 -7.20 23.02
C ALA A 122 -14.72 -7.13 24.55
N ARG A 123 -13.60 -6.88 25.25
CA ARG A 123 -13.54 -7.00 26.72
C ARG A 123 -13.86 -5.70 27.47
N ALA A 124 -13.47 -4.56 26.91
CA ALA A 124 -13.55 -3.27 27.60
C ALA A 124 -14.38 -2.22 26.84
N ALA A 125 -14.96 -2.57 25.69
CA ALA A 125 -15.72 -1.68 24.81
C ALA A 125 -14.99 -0.38 24.41
N ARG A 126 -13.67 -0.34 24.58
CA ARG A 126 -12.78 0.76 24.15
C ARG A 126 -12.52 0.69 22.66
N ASN A 127 -12.17 1.82 22.05
CA ASN A 127 -11.80 1.89 20.65
C ASN A 127 -10.65 0.91 20.33
N ASP A 128 -10.83 0.08 19.30
CA ASP A 128 -9.82 -0.89 18.86
C ASP A 128 -8.87 -0.23 17.87
N VAL A 129 -7.83 0.40 18.44
CA VAL A 129 -6.82 1.18 17.73
C VAL A 129 -5.95 0.29 16.82
N TYR A 130 -5.65 -0.94 17.24
CA TYR A 130 -4.84 -1.88 16.45
C TYR A 130 -5.57 -2.33 15.18
N ARG A 131 -6.86 -2.68 15.30
CA ARG A 131 -7.71 -3.01 14.15
C ARG A 131 -7.86 -1.81 13.21
N ALA A 132 -8.00 -0.61 13.76
CA ALA A 132 -8.05 0.62 12.97
C ALA A 132 -6.76 0.88 12.20
N ALA A 133 -5.59 0.72 12.83
CA ALA A 133 -4.29 0.87 12.19
C ALA A 133 -4.13 -0.10 11.00
N ASN A 134 -4.43 -1.38 11.22
CA ASN A 134 -4.42 -2.39 10.16
C ASN A 134 -5.37 -2.04 9.00
N ALA A 135 -6.56 -1.53 9.31
CA ALA A 135 -7.52 -1.11 8.29
C ALA A 135 -7.00 0.08 7.47
N LEU A 136 -6.38 1.08 8.10
CA LEU A 136 -5.79 2.24 7.43
C LEU A 136 -4.66 1.83 6.47
N LEU A 137 -3.76 0.95 6.92
CA LEU A 137 -2.67 0.44 6.08
C LEU A 137 -3.22 -0.36 4.88
N ARG A 138 -4.30 -1.13 5.07
CA ARG A 138 -4.97 -1.84 3.97
C ARG A 138 -5.60 -0.88 2.97
N LEU A 139 -6.23 0.21 3.43
CA LEU A 139 -6.74 1.25 2.53
C LEU A 139 -5.63 1.87 1.68
N ALA A 140 -4.45 2.06 2.24
CA ALA A 140 -3.29 2.56 1.50
C ALA A 140 -2.77 1.53 0.48
N ALA A 141 -2.60 0.27 0.89
CA ALA A 141 -2.16 -0.81 0.00
C ALA A 141 -3.15 -1.10 -1.14
N GLU A 142 -4.45 -0.89 -0.92
CA GLU A 142 -5.51 -1.00 -1.94
C GLU A 142 -5.60 0.24 -2.85
N GLY A 143 -4.80 1.28 -2.60
CA GLY A 143 -4.82 2.53 -3.38
C GLY A 143 -6.05 3.42 -3.13
N ARG A 144 -6.84 3.13 -2.09
CA ARG A 144 -7.92 4.01 -1.62
C ARG A 144 -7.36 5.25 -0.93
N LEU A 145 -6.23 5.10 -0.25
CA LEU A 145 -5.38 6.21 0.19
C LEU A 145 -4.15 6.24 -0.72
N ARG A 146 -4.11 7.20 -1.64
CA ARG A 146 -3.05 7.27 -2.65
C ARG A 146 -1.85 8.04 -2.10
N LEU A 147 -0.79 7.31 -1.79
CA LEU A 147 0.52 7.89 -1.47
C LEU A 147 1.33 8.04 -2.75
N CYS A 148 1.67 9.27 -3.13
CA CYS A 148 2.56 9.55 -4.25
C CYS A 148 3.90 10.09 -3.72
N LEU A 149 5.00 9.46 -4.10
CA LEU A 149 6.34 9.98 -3.84
C LEU A 149 6.79 10.85 -5.01
N ARG A 150 7.45 11.96 -4.69
CA ARG A 150 8.09 12.81 -5.70
C ARG A 150 9.46 12.23 -6.06
N PRO A 151 9.92 12.37 -7.30
CA PRO A 151 11.26 11.96 -7.66
C PRO A 151 12.31 12.79 -6.90
N PRO A 152 13.53 12.25 -6.70
CA PRO A 152 14.64 13.01 -6.15
C PRO A 152 14.87 14.31 -6.96
N GLY A 153 15.14 15.43 -6.29
CA GLY A 153 15.36 16.73 -6.95
C GLY A 153 14.10 17.44 -7.45
N PHE A 154 12.90 16.85 -7.31
CA PHE A 154 11.65 17.47 -7.80
C PHE A 154 11.37 18.86 -7.24
N THR A 155 11.73 19.10 -5.97
CA THR A 155 11.55 20.40 -5.33
C THR A 155 12.48 21.47 -5.87
N GLU A 156 13.64 21.08 -6.39
CA GLU A 156 14.67 21.96 -6.95
C GLU A 156 14.37 22.27 -8.43
N GLN A 157 13.93 21.27 -9.20
CA GLN A 157 13.61 21.41 -10.63
C GLN A 157 12.11 21.65 -10.90
N ARG A 158 11.41 22.36 -10.02
CA ARG A 158 9.93 22.54 -10.12
C ARG A 158 9.44 23.10 -11.45
N GLY A 159 10.26 23.87 -12.17
CA GLY A 159 9.92 24.47 -13.46
C GLY A 159 9.92 23.49 -14.63
N GLU A 160 10.73 22.43 -14.56
CA GLU A 160 10.94 21.46 -15.65
C GLU A 160 9.84 20.38 -15.66
N TRP A 161 9.33 20.04 -14.47
CA TRP A 161 8.33 19.00 -14.27
C TRP A 161 6.88 19.50 -14.24
N ARG A 162 6.67 20.82 -14.34
CA ARG A 162 5.31 21.37 -14.46
C ARG A 162 4.82 21.15 -15.90
N PRO A 163 3.66 20.51 -16.11
CA PRO A 163 3.06 20.51 -17.45
C PRO A 163 2.88 21.97 -17.89
N PRO A 164 3.08 22.29 -19.18
CA PRO A 164 2.80 23.62 -19.69
C PRO A 164 1.37 23.99 -19.29
N LYS A 165 1.18 25.19 -18.75
CA LYS A 165 -0.17 25.71 -18.50
C LYS A 165 -0.91 25.66 -19.84
N ASN A 166 -2.02 24.93 -19.89
CA ASN A 166 -2.91 25.01 -21.04
C ASN A 166 -3.30 26.49 -21.20
N PRO A 167 -3.13 27.10 -22.38
CA PRO A 167 -3.70 28.41 -22.63
C PRO A 167 -5.23 28.28 -22.56
N ASP A 168 -5.84 29.24 -21.87
CA ASP A 168 -7.29 29.36 -21.65
C ASP A 168 -8.10 29.41 -22.96
#